data_AF-A0A7Z9MUJ0-F1
#
_entry.id   AF-A0A7Z9MUJ0-F1
#
_cell.length_a   1.000
_cell.length_b   1.000
_cell.length_c   1.000
_cell.angle_alpha   90.00
_cell.angle_beta   90.00
_cell.angle_gamma   90.00
#
_symmetry.space_group_name_H-M   'P 1'
#
loop_
_entity.id
_entity.type
_entity.pdbx_description
1 polymer ?
#
loop_
_entity_poly.entity_id
_entity_poly.type
_entity_poly.pdbx_seq_one_letter_code
_entity_poly.pdbx_strand_id
1 'polypeptide(L)'
;MSLGQRSTISGAIFSVFLIIMSPISSVAQDTLSLTEMVTALTAKGFDEKAAAVEALAEVGEDQVELILEALLEGRLYTRKNDGKVLIVEKRDKIYLLFDPVELTEVGQASKKEITKLRVNNRLRRIIRSALGRLTLLSPDPAKRMEAAGVLFQKPSPANASILAAALERETDTAIRSKMAKALAAIQ
;
A
#
# COMPACT_ATOMS: atom_id res chain seq x y z
N MET A 1 60.29 7.72 72.54
CA MET A 1 60.29 7.42 71.09
C MET A 1 58.87 7.65 70.61
N SER A 2 58.49 8.84 70.17
CA SER A 2 58.94 9.61 68.99
C SER A 2 58.47 9.00 67.67
N LEU A 3 57.79 9.87 66.90
CA LEU A 3 57.45 9.82 65.47
C LEU A 3 56.23 8.94 65.10
N GLY A 4 55.29 9.39 64.28
CA GLY A 4 55.24 10.59 63.47
C GLY A 4 54.13 10.45 62.44
N GLN A 5 53.24 11.43 62.46
CA GLN A 5 52.21 11.77 61.47
C GLN A 5 52.77 11.76 60.04
N ARG A 6 52.07 11.12 59.09
CA ARG A 6 52.20 11.40 57.65
C ARG A 6 50.84 11.44 56.98
N SER A 7 50.46 12.67 56.62
CA SER A 7 49.42 13.07 55.69
C SER A 7 49.69 12.54 54.27
N THR A 8 48.64 12.23 53.51
CA THR A 8 48.50 12.69 52.11
C THR A 8 47.03 12.76 51.71
N ILE A 9 46.74 13.80 50.93
CA ILE A 9 45.44 14.29 50.45
C ILE A 9 45.22 13.80 49.01
N SER A 10 44.02 13.31 48.68
CA SER A 10 43.34 13.38 47.37
C SER A 10 42.13 12.43 47.47
N GLY A 11 40.88 12.86 47.36
CA GLY A 11 40.32 13.69 46.30
C GLY A 11 39.44 12.79 45.44
N ALA A 12 38.13 13.03 45.41
CA ALA A 12 37.25 12.81 44.25
C ALA A 12 35.78 12.84 44.70
N ILE A 13 35.13 13.93 44.32
CA ILE A 13 33.70 14.15 44.23
C ILE A 13 33.05 12.97 43.50
N PHE A 14 32.20 12.19 44.18
CA PHE A 14 31.38 11.18 43.49
C PHE A 14 30.13 11.87 42.94
N SER A 15 30.22 12.29 41.67
CA SER A 15 29.14 12.91 40.91
C SER A 15 27.95 11.97 40.78
N VAL A 16 26.77 12.51 41.07
CA VAL A 16 25.46 11.95 40.74
C VAL A 16 25.32 11.94 39.22
N PHE A 17 25.37 10.76 38.59
CA PHE A 17 25.09 10.60 37.16
C PHE A 17 23.58 10.37 36.98
N LEU A 18 22.84 11.47 36.82
CA LEU A 18 21.42 11.48 36.53
C LEU A 18 21.26 11.34 35.01
N ILE A 19 20.99 10.11 34.53
CA ILE A 19 20.70 9.86 33.11
C ILE A 19 19.31 10.43 32.82
N ILE A 20 19.30 11.65 32.28
CA ILE A 20 18.10 12.27 31.71
C ILE A 20 17.83 11.55 30.38
N MET A 21 16.95 10.54 30.39
CA MET A 21 16.36 10.01 29.16
C MET A 21 15.44 11.09 28.58
N SER A 22 15.98 11.88 27.65
CA SER A 22 15.15 12.74 26.81
C SER A 22 14.21 11.87 25.97
N PRO A 23 12.91 12.22 25.86
CA PRO A 23 12.02 11.54 24.93
C PRO A 23 12.50 11.81 23.51
N ILE A 24 12.77 10.74 22.77
CA ILE A 24 12.96 10.81 21.32
C ILE A 24 11.61 11.22 20.75
N SER A 25 11.47 12.49 20.38
CA SER A 25 10.32 12.94 19.59
C SER A 25 10.35 12.20 18.26
N SER A 26 9.45 11.23 18.11
CA SER A 26 9.21 10.57 16.83
C SER A 26 8.76 11.63 15.84
N VAL A 27 9.58 11.89 14.81
CA VAL A 27 9.19 12.69 13.66
C VAL A 27 8.03 11.94 13.01
N ALA A 28 6.82 12.48 13.08
CA ALA A 28 5.71 12.02 12.26
C ALA A 28 6.14 12.22 10.80
N GLN A 29 6.41 11.12 10.10
CA GLN A 29 6.49 11.16 8.64
C GLN A 29 5.09 11.57 8.17
N ASP A 30 4.98 12.64 7.36
CA ASP A 30 3.78 13.01 6.61
C ASP A 30 3.48 11.91 5.58
N THR A 31 3.08 10.76 6.09
CA THR A 31 2.50 9.66 5.33
C THR A 31 1.03 10.00 5.21
N LEU A 32 0.58 10.24 3.98
CA LEU A 32 -0.85 10.36 3.72
C LEU A 32 -1.51 9.09 4.23
N SER A 33 -2.58 9.23 5.00
CA SER A 33 -3.39 8.10 5.42
C SER A 33 -3.97 7.40 4.18
N LEU A 34 -4.22 6.08 4.27
CA LEU A 34 -4.83 5.35 3.15
C LEU A 34 -6.13 6.01 2.68
N THR A 35 -6.93 6.55 3.62
CA THR A 35 -8.15 7.32 3.34
C THR A 35 -7.90 8.54 2.44
N GLU A 36 -6.82 9.30 2.69
CA GLU A 36 -6.44 10.46 1.87
C GLU A 36 -5.99 10.01 0.47
N MET A 37 -5.22 8.93 0.39
CA MET A 37 -4.77 8.37 -0.89
C MET A 37 -5.94 7.85 -1.74
N VAL A 38 -6.93 7.19 -1.12
CA VAL A 38 -8.17 6.78 -1.78
C VAL A 38 -8.98 7.99 -2.23
N THR A 39 -9.00 9.06 -1.44
CA THR A 39 -9.70 10.30 -1.80
C THR A 39 -9.10 10.95 -3.05
N ALA A 40 -7.78 10.82 -3.28
CA ALA A 40 -7.12 11.32 -4.48
C ALA A 40 -7.67 10.68 -5.79
N LEU A 41 -8.26 9.48 -5.73
CA LEU A 41 -8.93 8.83 -6.88
C LEU A 41 -10.18 9.60 -7.38
N THR A 42 -10.69 10.55 -6.59
CA THR A 42 -11.82 11.43 -6.95
C THR A 42 -11.42 12.58 -7.87
N ALA A 43 -10.13 12.76 -8.15
CA ALA A 43 -9.61 13.79 -9.03
C ALA A 43 -10.37 13.87 -10.37
N LYS A 44 -10.49 15.07 -10.93
CA LYS A 44 -11.27 15.29 -12.17
C LYS A 44 -10.57 14.71 -13.39
N GLY A 45 -9.25 14.91 -13.50
CA GLY A 45 -8.44 14.42 -14.61
C GLY A 45 -8.00 12.97 -14.42
N PHE A 46 -7.71 12.29 -15.54
CA PHE A 46 -7.29 10.89 -15.52
C PHE A 46 -5.79 10.72 -15.23
N ASP A 47 -4.99 11.78 -15.36
CA ASP A 47 -3.56 11.74 -15.07
C ASP A 47 -3.32 11.80 -13.56
N GLU A 48 -4.06 12.63 -12.85
CA GLU A 48 -4.03 12.70 -11.39
C GLU A 48 -4.55 11.40 -10.77
N LYS A 49 -5.60 10.80 -11.35
CA LYS A 49 -6.05 9.46 -10.93
C LYS A 49 -4.99 8.40 -11.19
N ALA A 50 -4.25 8.49 -12.30
CA ALA A 50 -3.18 7.55 -12.57
C ALA A 50 -2.07 7.68 -11.52
N ALA A 51 -1.68 8.91 -11.17
CA ALA A 51 -0.71 9.16 -10.10
C ALA A 51 -1.21 8.61 -8.75
N ALA A 52 -2.49 8.80 -8.41
CA ALA A 52 -3.09 8.25 -7.19
C ALA A 52 -3.08 6.71 -7.17
N VAL A 53 -3.34 6.06 -8.31
CA VAL A 53 -3.26 4.59 -8.43
C VAL A 53 -1.83 4.09 -8.22
N GLU A 54 -0.84 4.77 -8.80
CA GLU A 54 0.57 4.42 -8.62
C GLU A 54 1.00 4.59 -7.16
N ALA A 55 0.64 5.72 -6.53
CA ALA A 55 0.94 5.97 -5.13
C ALA A 55 0.30 4.92 -4.20
N LEU A 56 -0.96 4.55 -4.43
CA LEU A 56 -1.63 3.49 -3.68
C LEU A 56 -0.88 2.16 -3.80
N ALA A 57 -0.43 1.82 -5.01
CA ALA A 57 0.28 0.58 -5.27
C ALA A 57 1.67 0.51 -4.60
N GLU A 58 2.24 1.64 -4.17
CA GLU A 58 3.50 1.69 -3.42
C GLU A 58 3.33 1.36 -1.94
N VAL A 59 2.14 1.59 -1.37
CA VAL A 59 1.84 1.29 0.04
C VAL A 59 1.91 -0.22 0.31
N GLY A 60 1.42 -1.03 -0.63
CA GLY A 60 1.51 -2.49 -0.55
C GLY A 60 0.61 -3.15 0.50
N GLU A 61 -0.42 -2.45 1.00
CA GLU A 61 -1.42 -3.01 1.91
C GLU A 61 -2.45 -3.88 1.17
N ASP A 62 -2.95 -4.95 1.81
CA ASP A 62 -3.92 -5.88 1.22
C ASP A 62 -5.22 -5.19 0.77
N GLN A 63 -5.62 -4.12 1.48
CA GLN A 63 -6.81 -3.32 1.16
C GLN A 63 -6.66 -2.60 -0.19
N VAL A 64 -5.43 -2.23 -0.58
CA VAL A 64 -5.17 -1.54 -1.85
C VAL A 64 -5.56 -2.41 -3.04
N GLU A 65 -5.27 -3.71 -2.98
CA GLU A 65 -5.67 -4.66 -4.02
C GLU A 65 -7.19 -4.61 -4.25
N LEU A 66 -7.97 -4.72 -3.17
CA LEU A 66 -9.43 -4.66 -3.21
C LEU A 66 -9.96 -3.31 -3.74
N ILE A 67 -9.33 -2.21 -3.34
CA ILE A 67 -9.71 -0.85 -3.79
C ILE A 67 -9.47 -0.69 -5.28
N LEU A 68 -8.30 -1.11 -5.78
CA LEU A 68 -7.94 -1.00 -7.19
C LEU A 68 -8.77 -1.94 -8.08
N GLU A 69 -9.10 -3.14 -7.60
CA GLU A 69 -10.07 -4.03 -8.25
C GLU A 69 -11.46 -3.40 -8.31
N ALA A 70 -11.96 -2.86 -7.19
CA ALA A 70 -13.23 -2.17 -7.15
C ALA A 70 -13.25 -0.96 -8.10
N LEU A 71 -12.14 -0.23 -8.25
CA LEU A 71 -12.02 0.85 -9.22
C LEU A 71 -12.09 0.33 -10.65
N LEU A 72 -11.39 -0.78 -10.95
CA LEU A 72 -11.33 -1.39 -12.27
C LEU A 72 -12.71 -1.90 -12.73
N GLU A 73 -13.45 -2.52 -11.82
CA GLU A 73 -14.82 -3.03 -12.01
C GLU A 73 -15.86 -1.91 -11.99
N GLY A 74 -15.46 -0.71 -11.57
CA GLY A 74 -16.33 0.44 -11.42
C GLY A 74 -17.35 0.27 -10.29
N ARG A 75 -16.92 -0.38 -9.21
CA ARG A 75 -17.59 -0.46 -7.92
C ARG A 75 -17.19 0.66 -6.95
N LEU A 76 -16.21 1.52 -7.29
CA LEU A 76 -15.94 2.73 -6.49
C LEU A 76 -16.88 3.89 -6.83
N TYR A 77 -17.43 4.49 -5.79
CA TYR A 77 -18.33 5.64 -5.86
C TYR A 77 -17.96 6.69 -4.80
N THR A 78 -18.34 7.93 -5.06
CA THR A 78 -18.35 9.01 -4.07
C THR A 78 -19.76 9.23 -3.56
N ARG A 79 -19.95 9.30 -2.24
CA ARG A 79 -21.21 9.71 -1.63
C ARG A 79 -21.34 11.23 -1.67
N LYS A 80 -22.49 11.74 -2.10
CA LYS A 80 -22.67 13.17 -2.40
C LYS A 80 -22.77 14.07 -1.16
N ASN A 81 -23.19 13.53 -0.02
CA ASN A 81 -23.41 14.32 1.19
C ASN A 81 -22.09 14.71 1.88
N ASP A 82 -21.09 13.83 1.85
CA ASP A 82 -19.83 13.99 2.58
C ASP A 82 -18.57 13.79 1.72
N GLY A 83 -18.74 13.45 0.45
CA GLY A 83 -17.62 13.26 -0.48
C GLY A 83 -16.81 11.99 -0.24
N LYS A 84 -17.24 11.08 0.63
CA LYS A 84 -16.49 9.86 0.93
C LYS A 84 -16.47 8.89 -0.24
N VAL A 85 -15.31 8.27 -0.47
CA VAL A 85 -15.15 7.17 -1.43
C VAL A 85 -15.58 5.87 -0.77
N LEU A 86 -16.39 5.09 -1.49
CA LEU A 86 -17.01 3.87 -1.00
C LEU A 86 -16.95 2.78 -2.07
N ILE A 87 -16.79 1.54 -1.63
CA ILE A 87 -17.04 0.37 -2.46
C ILE A 87 -18.54 0.11 -2.44
N VAL A 88 -19.12 -0.13 -3.61
CA VAL A 88 -20.56 -0.28 -3.77
C VAL A 88 -20.90 -1.65 -4.34
N GLU A 89 -21.76 -2.36 -3.61
CA GLU A 89 -22.44 -3.55 -4.11
C GLU A 89 -23.89 -3.22 -4.43
N LYS A 90 -24.30 -3.50 -5.67
CA LYS A 90 -25.70 -3.30 -6.08
C LYS A 90 -26.51 -4.56 -5.78
N ARG A 91 -27.54 -4.43 -4.95
CA ARG A 91 -28.55 -5.48 -4.71
C ARG A 91 -29.93 -4.94 -5.09
N ASP A 92 -30.47 -5.40 -6.21
CA ASP A 92 -31.71 -4.93 -6.81
C ASP A 92 -31.75 -3.39 -7.02
N LYS A 93 -32.50 -2.69 -6.16
CA LYS A 93 -32.68 -1.24 -6.17
C LYS A 93 -31.84 -0.51 -5.11
N ILE A 94 -31.12 -1.26 -4.29
CA ILE A 94 -30.33 -0.77 -3.17
C ILE A 94 -28.84 -0.84 -3.54
N TYR A 95 -28.08 0.15 -3.09
CA TYR A 95 -26.63 0.16 -3.16
C TYR A 95 -26.08 0.03 -1.75
N LEU A 96 -25.51 -1.12 -1.42
CA LEU A 96 -24.78 -1.31 -0.16
C LEU A 96 -23.44 -0.59 -0.25
N LEU A 97 -23.07 0.09 0.82
CA LEU A 97 -21.89 0.93 0.91
C LEU A 97 -20.91 0.30 1.89
N PHE A 98 -19.67 0.11 1.43
CA PHE A 98 -18.58 -0.39 2.25
C PHE A 98 -17.47 0.64 2.33
N ASP A 99 -16.89 0.79 3.52
CA ASP A 99 -15.67 1.58 3.70
C ASP A 99 -14.49 0.86 3.01
N PRO A 100 -13.73 1.53 2.12
CA PRO A 100 -12.63 0.91 1.40
C PRO A 100 -11.44 0.53 2.28
N VAL A 101 -11.27 1.20 3.44
CA VAL A 101 -10.15 0.98 4.36
C VAL A 101 -10.56 -0.05 5.43
N GLU A 102 -11.68 0.19 6.11
CA GLU A 102 -12.15 -0.69 7.18
C GLU A 102 -12.83 -1.96 6.67
N LEU A 103 -13.22 -2.00 5.39
CA LEU A 103 -13.95 -3.11 4.76
C LEU A 103 -15.28 -3.47 5.46
N THR A 104 -15.87 -2.50 6.16
CA THR A 104 -17.14 -2.66 6.89
C THR A 104 -18.30 -2.04 6.12
N GLU A 105 -19.50 -2.61 6.27
CA GLU A 105 -20.72 -1.98 5.75
C GLU A 105 -21.03 -0.69 6.53
N VAL A 106 -21.07 0.42 5.83
CA VAL A 106 -21.35 1.76 6.39
C VAL A 106 -22.74 2.28 6.03
N GLY A 107 -23.58 1.39 5.49
CA GLY A 107 -25.00 1.63 5.22
C GLY A 107 -25.38 1.45 3.75
N GLN A 108 -26.44 2.15 3.35
CA GLN A 108 -27.06 1.98 2.05
C GLN A 108 -27.37 3.33 1.42
N ALA A 109 -27.42 3.36 0.09
CA ALA A 109 -27.81 4.55 -0.67
C ALA A 109 -28.68 4.20 -1.86
N SER A 110 -29.45 5.20 -2.30
CA SER A 110 -30.07 5.23 -3.62
C SER A 110 -29.05 5.65 -4.68
N LYS A 111 -29.35 5.35 -5.95
CA LYS A 111 -28.54 5.78 -7.10
C LYS A 111 -28.31 7.29 -7.16
N LYS A 112 -29.20 8.10 -6.58
CA LYS A 112 -29.12 9.57 -6.65
C LYS A 112 -28.12 10.15 -5.65
N GLU A 113 -27.78 9.42 -4.59
CA GLU A 113 -26.90 9.86 -3.49
C GLU A 113 -25.43 9.53 -3.74
N ILE A 114 -25.13 8.74 -4.77
CA ILE A 114 -23.77 8.30 -5.10
C ILE A 114 -23.38 8.66 -6.53
N THR A 115 -22.10 8.87 -6.75
CA THR A 115 -21.50 9.19 -8.05
C THR A 115 -20.38 8.22 -8.36
N LYS A 116 -20.48 7.48 -9.48
CA LYS A 116 -19.47 6.49 -9.88
C LYS A 116 -18.13 7.16 -10.22
N LEU A 117 -17.02 6.62 -9.71
CA LEU A 117 -15.68 6.99 -10.17
C LEU A 117 -15.46 6.40 -11.57
N ARG A 118 -15.35 7.28 -12.57
CA ARG A 118 -15.12 6.87 -13.96
C ARG A 118 -13.65 6.54 -14.20
N VAL A 119 -13.42 5.49 -14.99
CA VAL A 119 -12.11 5.06 -15.50
C VAL A 119 -12.14 5.00 -17.03
N ASN A 120 -11.07 5.48 -17.69
CA ASN A 120 -10.89 5.37 -19.13
C ASN A 120 -9.99 4.17 -19.49
N ASN A 121 -9.80 3.90 -20.78
CA ASN A 121 -9.01 2.74 -21.22
C ASN A 121 -7.54 2.80 -20.81
N ARG A 122 -6.94 3.98 -20.79
CA ARG A 122 -5.56 4.17 -20.33
C ARG A 122 -5.44 3.87 -18.83
N LEU A 123 -6.29 4.47 -18.00
CA LEU A 123 -6.31 4.25 -16.56
C LEU A 123 -6.58 2.78 -16.22
N ARG A 124 -7.45 2.09 -16.96
CA ARG A 124 -7.64 0.64 -16.81
C ARG A 124 -6.38 -0.19 -17.04
N ARG A 125 -5.47 0.23 -17.93
CA ARG A 125 -4.19 -0.46 -18.14
C ARG A 125 -3.25 -0.22 -16.96
N ILE A 126 -3.20 1.03 -16.47
CA ILE A 126 -2.41 1.43 -15.30
C ILE A 126 -2.87 0.67 -14.05
N ILE A 127 -4.19 0.61 -13.79
CA ILE A 127 -4.74 -0.14 -12.65
C ILE A 127 -4.36 -1.62 -12.72
N ARG A 128 -4.44 -2.26 -13.90
CA ARG A 128 -4.03 -3.67 -14.05
C ARG A 128 -2.53 -3.88 -13.83
N SER A 129 -1.72 -2.94 -14.31
CA SER A 129 -0.28 -2.92 -14.09
C SER A 129 0.03 -2.83 -12.59
N ALA A 130 -0.64 -1.92 -11.89
CA ALA A 130 -0.52 -1.74 -10.44
C ALA A 130 -0.94 -3.00 -9.65
N LEU A 131 -2.10 -3.59 -9.98
CA LEU A 131 -2.56 -4.85 -9.40
C LEU A 131 -1.55 -5.98 -9.61
N GLY A 132 -1.04 -6.15 -10.83
CA GLY A 132 -0.03 -7.16 -11.11
C GLY A 132 1.25 -7.00 -10.27
N ARG A 133 1.70 -5.76 -10.04
CA ARG A 133 2.82 -5.49 -9.13
C ARG A 133 2.50 -5.84 -7.69
N LEU A 134 1.33 -5.44 -7.19
CA LEU A 134 0.90 -5.73 -5.82
C LEU A 134 0.87 -7.23 -5.56
N THR A 135 0.28 -8.01 -6.46
CA THR A 135 0.20 -9.47 -6.28
C THR A 135 1.57 -10.13 -6.40
N LEU A 136 2.46 -9.68 -7.31
CA LEU A 136 3.82 -10.20 -7.44
C LEU A 136 4.76 -9.83 -6.28
N LEU A 137 4.46 -8.75 -5.56
CA LEU A 137 5.21 -8.30 -4.39
C LEU A 137 4.49 -8.59 -3.07
N SER A 138 3.39 -9.34 -3.12
CA SER A 138 2.58 -9.68 -1.95
C SER A 138 3.44 -10.38 -0.90
N PRO A 139 3.24 -10.15 0.40
CA PRO A 139 3.91 -10.92 1.45
C PRO A 139 3.56 -12.43 1.37
N ASP A 140 2.40 -12.78 0.80
CA ASP A 140 1.95 -14.16 0.65
C ASP A 140 2.63 -14.85 -0.55
N PRO A 141 3.47 -15.89 -0.33
CA PRO A 141 4.11 -16.63 -1.41
C PRO A 141 3.13 -17.34 -2.35
N ALA A 142 1.93 -17.72 -1.88
CA ALA A 142 0.93 -18.35 -2.73
C ALA A 142 0.40 -17.37 -3.79
N LYS A 143 0.06 -16.14 -3.38
CA LYS A 143 -0.34 -15.05 -4.29
C LYS A 143 0.76 -14.75 -5.33
N ARG A 144 2.02 -14.67 -4.90
CA ARG A 144 3.15 -14.44 -5.81
C ARG A 144 3.32 -15.57 -6.83
N MET A 145 3.21 -16.83 -6.39
CA MET A 145 3.29 -18.00 -7.26
C MET A 145 2.16 -18.03 -8.29
N GLU A 146 0.92 -17.77 -7.86
CA GLU A 146 -0.25 -17.70 -8.74
C GLU A 146 -0.08 -16.59 -9.78
N ALA A 147 0.31 -15.38 -9.36
CA ALA A 147 0.55 -14.25 -10.25
C ALA A 147 1.60 -14.59 -11.32
N ALA A 148 2.74 -15.17 -10.93
CA ALA A 148 3.76 -15.63 -11.87
C ALA A 148 3.21 -16.70 -12.83
N GLY A 149 2.33 -17.57 -12.35
CA GLY A 149 1.60 -18.55 -13.15
C GLY A 149 0.68 -17.93 -14.21
N VAL A 150 -0.14 -16.96 -13.83
CA VAL A 150 -1.06 -16.24 -14.73
C VAL A 150 -0.28 -15.49 -15.80
N LEU A 151 0.79 -14.80 -15.42
CA LEU A 151 1.62 -14.03 -16.34
C LEU A 151 2.38 -14.91 -17.34
N PHE A 152 2.80 -16.11 -16.92
CA PHE A 152 3.37 -17.10 -17.83
C PHE A 152 2.35 -17.62 -18.85
N GLN A 153 1.09 -17.82 -18.44
CA GLN A 153 0.04 -18.30 -19.35
C GLN A 153 -0.40 -17.24 -20.37
N LYS A 154 -0.32 -15.95 -20.01
CA LYS A 154 -0.67 -14.83 -20.88
C LYS A 154 0.48 -13.82 -20.94
N PRO A 155 1.57 -14.14 -21.67
CA PRO A 155 2.70 -13.23 -21.81
C PRO A 155 2.26 -11.90 -22.43
N SER A 156 2.74 -10.80 -21.86
CA SER A 156 2.50 -9.46 -22.37
C SER A 156 3.74 -8.59 -22.16
N PRO A 157 4.21 -7.87 -23.20
CA PRO A 157 5.32 -6.92 -23.06
C PRO A 157 5.09 -5.87 -21.96
N ALA A 158 3.83 -5.54 -21.66
CA ALA A 158 3.47 -4.61 -20.59
C ALA A 158 3.88 -5.10 -19.19
N ASN A 159 4.13 -6.40 -19.01
CA ASN A 159 4.47 -7.00 -17.72
C ASN A 159 5.97 -7.26 -17.55
N ALA A 160 6.80 -7.02 -18.58
CA ALA A 160 8.22 -7.34 -18.55
C ALA A 160 8.98 -6.59 -17.44
N SER A 161 8.76 -5.28 -17.33
CA SER A 161 9.39 -4.45 -16.29
C SER A 161 8.96 -4.85 -14.88
N ILE A 162 7.69 -5.22 -14.71
CA ILE A 162 7.13 -5.66 -13.44
C ILE A 162 7.75 -6.99 -12.99
N LEU A 163 7.86 -7.95 -13.90
CA LEU A 163 8.48 -9.24 -13.61
C LEU A 163 9.97 -9.09 -13.28
N ALA A 164 10.69 -8.22 -13.99
CA ALA A 164 12.09 -7.92 -13.69
C ALA A 164 12.24 -7.33 -12.28
N ALA A 165 11.44 -6.33 -11.92
CA ALA A 165 11.47 -5.73 -10.59
C ALA A 165 11.07 -6.71 -9.46
N ALA A 166 10.11 -7.60 -9.72
CA ALA A 166 9.72 -8.64 -8.75
C ALA A 166 10.82 -9.68 -8.54
N LEU A 167 11.53 -10.08 -9.61
CA LEU A 167 12.64 -11.03 -9.55
C LEU A 167 13.81 -10.55 -8.69
N GLU A 168 14.09 -9.24 -8.70
CA GLU A 168 15.14 -8.63 -7.86
C GLU A 168 14.84 -8.75 -6.36
N ARG A 169 13.56 -8.85 -5.98
CA ARG A 169 13.10 -8.86 -4.58
C ARG A 169 12.67 -10.24 -4.10
N GLU A 170 12.29 -11.14 -5.01
CA GLU A 170 11.84 -12.48 -4.65
C GLU A 170 12.96 -13.26 -3.99
N THR A 171 12.68 -13.92 -2.88
CA THR A 171 13.63 -14.74 -2.12
C THR A 171 13.37 -16.23 -2.31
N ASP A 172 12.11 -16.63 -2.56
CA ASP A 172 11.72 -18.01 -2.81
C ASP A 172 12.23 -18.50 -4.16
N THR A 173 12.97 -19.60 -4.14
CA THR A 173 13.64 -20.14 -5.35
C THR A 173 12.67 -20.69 -6.39
N ALA A 174 11.55 -21.29 -5.96
CA ALA A 174 10.54 -21.84 -6.87
C ALA A 174 9.76 -20.71 -7.55
N ILE A 175 9.37 -19.68 -6.78
CA ILE A 175 8.66 -18.51 -7.31
C ILE A 175 9.59 -17.72 -8.25
N ARG A 176 10.86 -17.50 -7.87
CA ARG A 176 11.85 -16.85 -8.74
C ARG A 176 11.99 -17.59 -10.07
N SER A 177 12.07 -18.92 -10.05
CA SER A 177 12.11 -19.73 -11.28
C SER A 177 10.86 -19.53 -12.14
N LYS A 178 9.68 -19.46 -11.53
CA LYS A 178 8.42 -19.23 -12.24
C LYS A 178 8.34 -17.84 -12.85
N MET A 179 8.70 -16.79 -12.11
CA MET A 179 8.75 -15.41 -12.61
C MET A 179 9.77 -15.26 -13.76
N ALA A 180 10.93 -15.92 -13.67
CA ALA A 180 11.93 -15.91 -14.74
C ALA A 180 11.41 -16.57 -16.02
N LYS A 181 10.68 -17.69 -15.88
CA LYS A 181 10.00 -18.33 -17.02
C LYS A 181 8.91 -17.44 -17.62
N ALA A 182 8.14 -16.75 -16.77
CA ALA A 182 7.14 -15.78 -17.23
C ALA A 182 7.78 -14.63 -18.01
N LEU A 183 8.92 -14.10 -17.55
CA LEU A 183 9.66 -13.04 -18.23
C LEU A 183 10.24 -13.53 -19.56
N ALA A 184 10.82 -14.73 -19.58
CA ALA A 184 11.36 -15.34 -20.80
C ALA A 184 10.27 -15.60 -21.85
N ALA A 185 9.03 -15.92 -21.44
CA ALA A 185 7.91 -16.12 -22.37
C ALA A 185 7.40 -14.83 -23.03
N ILE A 186 7.84 -13.66 -22.55
CA ILE A 186 7.50 -12.36 -23.14
C ILE A 186 8.48 -11.96 -24.26
N GLN A 187 9.71 -12.48 -24.22
CA GLN A 187 10.83 -12.10 -25.09
C GLN A 187 10.84 -12.89 -26.41
#